data_AF-A0A0R0BWJ6-F1
#
_entry.id   AF-A0A0R0BWJ6-F1
#
_cell.length_a   1.000
_cell.length_b   1.000
_cell.length_c   1.000
_cell.angle_alpha   90.00
_cell.angle_beta   90.00
_cell.angle_gamma   90.00
#
_symmetry.space_group_name_H-M   'P 1'
#
loop_
_entity.id
_entity.type
_entity.pdbx_description
1 polymer ?
#
loop_
_entity_poly.entity_id
_entity_poly.type
_entity_poly.pdbx_seq_one_letter_code
_entity_poly.pdbx_strand_id
1 'polypeptide(L)'
;MHRLAALVVAALGLSPLLAAAQAATKSSFILCTLTDTGRTPAQVWASPVFEFVAPVHDMELLNRLAGEFHRHVAGFGGAGDKSCVALATRAEADVFREEQRALWDKRMYFIKVGNWHDVAWTPSP
;
A
#
# COMPACT_ATOMS: atom_id res chain seq x y z
N MET A 1 24.94 66.33 -41.04
CA MET A 1 23.57 66.25 -40.49
C MET A 1 22.94 65.01 -41.11
N HIS A 2 22.39 63.98 -40.46
CA HIS A 2 22.26 63.44 -39.11
C HIS A 2 21.98 61.92 -39.33
N ARG A 3 22.62 61.00 -38.59
CA ARG A 3 22.02 60.07 -37.60
C ARG A 3 20.91 59.15 -38.14
N LEU A 4 20.73 57.89 -37.78
CA LEU A 4 21.28 56.93 -36.81
C LEU A 4 20.61 55.58 -37.18
N ALA A 5 21.25 54.47 -36.79
CA ALA A 5 20.76 53.10 -36.95
C ALA A 5 19.44 52.81 -36.18
N ALA A 6 18.69 51.79 -36.63
CA ALA A 6 17.69 51.12 -35.81
C ALA A 6 17.66 49.61 -36.13
N LEU A 7 18.31 48.83 -35.25
CA LEU A 7 18.14 47.38 -35.13
C LEU A 7 16.78 47.10 -34.47
N VAL A 8 15.91 46.36 -35.14
CA VAL A 8 14.67 45.84 -34.55
C VAL A 8 14.94 44.44 -34.02
N VAL A 9 15.05 44.32 -32.70
CA VAL A 9 15.07 43.04 -31.97
C VAL A 9 13.63 42.56 -31.86
N ALA A 10 13.26 41.57 -32.67
CA ALA A 10 11.99 40.86 -32.55
C ALA A 10 12.13 39.75 -31.50
N ALA A 11 11.84 40.09 -30.24
CA ALA A 11 11.71 39.14 -29.15
C ALA A 11 10.26 39.15 -28.66
N LEU A 12 9.41 38.25 -29.13
CA LEU A 12 8.06 38.01 -28.56
C LEU A 12 7.55 36.65 -29.06
N GLY A 13 7.34 35.70 -28.13
CA GLY A 13 6.61 34.48 -28.44
C GLY A 13 7.01 33.18 -27.73
N LEU A 14 7.63 33.23 -26.54
CA LEU A 14 7.68 32.04 -25.67
C LEU A 14 6.39 32.01 -24.83
N SER A 15 5.31 31.49 -25.40
CA SER A 15 4.13 31.10 -24.62
C SER A 15 4.48 29.84 -23.84
N PRO A 16 4.55 29.86 -22.50
CA PRO A 16 4.65 28.62 -21.75
C PRO A 16 3.30 27.94 -21.89
N LEU A 17 3.25 26.86 -22.69
CA LEU A 17 2.19 25.88 -22.55
C LEU A 17 2.22 25.41 -21.09
N LEU A 18 1.25 25.88 -20.30
CA LEU A 18 0.89 25.31 -19.02
C LEU A 18 0.43 23.87 -19.29
N ALA A 19 1.40 22.95 -19.33
CA ALA A 19 1.13 21.54 -19.21
C ALA A 19 0.62 21.32 -17.78
N ALA A 20 -0.72 21.25 -17.65
CA ALA A 20 -1.34 20.72 -16.46
C ALA A 20 -0.89 19.27 -16.33
N ALA A 21 0.13 19.01 -15.51
CA ALA A 21 0.52 17.68 -15.13
C ALA A 21 -0.65 17.05 -14.38
N GLN A 22 -1.45 16.25 -15.07
CA GLN A 22 -2.42 15.36 -14.44
C GLN A 22 -1.60 14.45 -13.52
N ALA A 23 -1.74 14.65 -12.21
CA ALA A 23 -1.12 13.78 -11.22
C ALA A 23 -1.63 12.36 -11.51
N ALA A 24 -0.78 11.53 -12.10
CA ALA A 24 -1.10 10.13 -12.35
C ALA A 24 -1.62 9.54 -11.05
N THR A 25 -2.82 8.97 -11.07
CA THR A 25 -3.39 8.29 -9.92
C THR A 25 -2.44 7.14 -9.60
N LYS A 26 -1.64 7.29 -8.54
CA LYS A 26 -0.63 6.31 -8.17
C LYS A 26 -1.34 5.14 -7.52
N SER A 27 -1.17 3.95 -8.10
CA SER A 27 -1.50 2.71 -7.41
C SER A 27 -0.58 2.52 -6.21
N SER A 28 -1.11 1.88 -5.18
CA SER A 28 -0.35 1.31 -4.07
C SER A 28 -0.59 -0.19 -3.97
N PHE A 29 0.31 -0.88 -3.30
CA PHE A 29 0.26 -2.32 -3.11
C PHE A 29 -0.03 -2.61 -1.64
N ILE A 30 -1.14 -3.30 -1.39
CA ILE A 30 -1.71 -3.44 -0.05
C ILE A 30 -1.60 -4.88 0.42
N LEU A 31 -1.20 -5.03 1.69
CA LEU A 31 -1.25 -6.26 2.46
C LEU A 31 -2.13 -6.02 3.69
N CYS A 32 -3.11 -6.90 3.91
CA CYS A 32 -3.95 -6.88 5.10
C CYS A 32 -3.66 -8.10 5.98
N THR A 33 -3.64 -7.90 7.29
CA THR A 33 -3.43 -8.93 8.29
C THR A 33 -4.45 -8.85 9.41
N LEU A 34 -4.74 -9.99 10.03
CA LEU A 34 -5.50 -10.13 11.26
C LEU A 34 -4.66 -10.96 12.23
N THR A 35 -4.41 -10.45 13.44
CA THR A 35 -3.53 -11.09 14.43
C THR A 35 -4.28 -11.37 15.74
N ASP A 36 -4.47 -12.65 16.07
CA ASP A 36 -4.99 -13.13 17.36
C ASP A 36 -3.84 -13.55 18.27
N THR A 37 -3.50 -12.71 19.24
CA THR A 37 -2.50 -13.00 20.27
C THR A 37 -3.09 -13.63 21.53
N GLY A 38 -4.41 -13.82 21.59
CA GLY A 38 -5.10 -14.48 22.71
C GLY A 38 -4.94 -16.00 22.72
N ARG A 39 -4.26 -16.56 21.71
CA ARG A 39 -3.97 -17.98 21.55
C ARG A 39 -2.46 -18.23 21.54
N THR A 40 -2.06 -19.43 21.96
CA THR A 40 -0.66 -19.88 21.89
C THR A 40 -0.60 -21.16 21.05
N PRO A 41 0.05 -21.14 19.87
CA PRO A 41 0.69 -20.00 19.22
C PRO A 41 -0.32 -18.94 18.75
N ALA A 42 0.12 -17.70 18.55
CA ALA A 42 -0.72 -16.64 17.97
C ALA A 42 -1.26 -17.08 16.60
N GLN A 43 -2.41 -16.60 16.18
CA GLN A 43 -2.95 -16.90 14.85
C GLN A 43 -2.89 -15.63 13.99
N VAL A 44 -2.34 -15.75 12.78
CA VAL A 44 -2.18 -14.64 11.85
C VAL A 44 -2.80 -15.03 10.52
N TRP A 45 -3.79 -14.26 10.06
CA TRP A 45 -4.36 -14.41 8.73
C TRP A 45 -3.87 -13.26 7.87
N ALA A 46 -3.42 -13.55 6.66
CA ALA A 46 -2.85 -12.54 5.77
C ALA A 46 -3.42 -12.68 4.36
N SER A 47 -3.73 -11.55 3.75
CA SER A 47 -4.10 -11.48 2.33
C SER A 47 -2.90 -11.75 1.42
N PRO A 48 -3.11 -12.05 0.13
CA PRO A 48 -2.13 -11.73 -0.91
C PRO A 48 -1.87 -10.22 -0.97
N VAL A 49 -0.78 -9.83 -1.64
CA VAL A 49 -0.54 -8.43 -2.02
C VAL A 49 -1.41 -8.09 -3.23
N PHE A 50 -2.31 -7.12 -3.08
CA PHE A 50 -3.16 -6.63 -4.17
C PHE A 50 -2.86 -5.18 -4.49
N GLU A 51 -3.15 -4.79 -5.72
CA GLU A 51 -3.01 -3.40 -6.16
C GLU A 51 -4.30 -2.63 -5.88
N PHE A 52 -4.18 -1.38 -5.44
CA PHE A 52 -5.32 -0.50 -5.18
C PHE A 52 -5.00 0.92 -5.63
N VAL A 53 -5.96 1.60 -6.24
CA VAL A 53 -5.78 2.96 -6.76
C VAL A 53 -5.97 3.96 -5.63
N ALA A 54 -4.92 4.15 -4.83
CA ALA A 54 -4.94 5.09 -3.71
C ALA A 54 -3.53 5.50 -3.25
N PRO A 55 -3.39 6.70 -2.62
CA PRO A 55 -2.15 7.09 -1.96
C PRO A 55 -1.74 6.09 -0.87
N VAL A 56 -0.42 5.92 -0.70
CA VAL A 56 0.19 5.01 0.29
C VAL A 56 -0.19 5.35 1.76
N HIS A 57 -0.64 6.58 2.02
CA HIS A 57 -0.96 7.06 3.38
C HIS A 57 -2.46 7.36 3.57
N ASP A 58 -3.33 6.77 2.75
CA ASP A 58 -4.78 6.86 2.95
C ASP A 58 -5.21 5.95 4.12
N MET A 59 -5.11 6.49 5.34
CA MET A 59 -5.42 5.76 6.57
C MET A 59 -6.90 5.37 6.68
N GLU A 60 -7.81 6.16 6.10
CA GLU A 60 -9.24 5.87 6.12
C GLU A 60 -9.53 4.65 5.25
N LEU A 61 -9.00 4.62 4.02
CA LEU A 61 -9.06 3.47 3.13
C LEU A 61 -8.47 2.22 3.78
N LEU A 62 -7.26 2.31 4.34
CA LEU A 62 -6.59 1.17 4.97
C LEU A 62 -7.40 0.61 6.13
N ASN A 63 -7.99 1.46 6.97
CA ASN A 63 -8.84 1.03 8.06
C ASN A 63 -10.13 0.36 7.58
N ARG A 64 -10.73 0.86 6.49
CA ARG A 64 -11.89 0.27 5.82
C ARG A 64 -11.57 -1.12 5.26
N LEU A 65 -10.51 -1.24 4.49
CA LEU A 65 -10.02 -2.51 3.93
C LEU A 65 -9.70 -3.52 5.04
N ALA A 66 -9.07 -3.09 6.14
CA ALA A 66 -8.80 -3.96 7.27
C ALA A 66 -10.12 -4.45 7.91
N GLY A 67 -11.15 -3.60 7.95
CA GLY A 67 -12.48 -3.98 8.42
C GLY A 67 -13.17 -5.00 7.51
N GLU A 68 -13.03 -4.85 6.20
CA GLU A 68 -13.53 -5.82 5.21
C GLU A 68 -12.81 -7.16 5.34
N PHE A 69 -11.49 -7.15 5.40
CA PHE A 69 -10.69 -8.36 5.58
C PHE A 69 -11.02 -9.06 6.90
N HIS A 70 -11.16 -8.31 8.00
CA HIS A 70 -11.58 -8.85 9.29
C HIS A 70 -12.92 -9.58 9.21
N ARG A 71 -13.94 -8.96 8.57
CA ARG A 71 -15.24 -9.61 8.37
C ARG A 71 -15.14 -10.88 7.52
N HIS A 72 -14.32 -10.86 6.47
CA HIS A 72 -14.10 -12.04 5.63
C HIS A 72 -13.46 -13.18 6.43
N VAL A 73 -12.41 -12.88 7.21
CA VAL A 73 -11.68 -13.86 8.02
C VAL A 73 -12.50 -14.37 9.21
N ALA A 74 -13.38 -13.54 9.77
CA ALA A 74 -14.31 -13.96 10.82
C ALA A 74 -15.23 -15.12 10.38
N GLY A 75 -15.53 -15.23 9.08
CA GLY A 75 -16.26 -16.36 8.52
C GLY A 75 -15.54 -17.71 8.65
N PHE A 76 -14.22 -17.69 8.85
CA PHE A 76 -13.38 -18.88 9.09
C PHE A 76 -12.99 -19.05 10.56
N GLY A 77 -13.62 -18.30 11.47
CA GLY A 77 -13.33 -18.31 12.89
C GLY A 77 -12.09 -17.48 13.29
N GLY A 78 -11.56 -16.65 12.41
CA GLY A 78 -10.48 -15.74 12.77
C GLY A 78 -10.98 -14.54 13.57
N ALA A 79 -10.11 -14.04 14.45
CA ALA A 79 -10.38 -12.93 15.36
C ALA A 79 -9.08 -12.14 15.59
N GLY A 80 -9.15 -11.03 16.34
CA GLY A 80 -7.98 -10.26 16.77
C GLY A 80 -7.84 -8.90 16.09
N ASP A 81 -6.63 -8.37 16.11
CA ASP A 81 -6.34 -7.01 15.64
C ASP A 81 -6.14 -6.97 14.13
N LYS A 82 -6.88 -6.09 13.47
CA LYS A 82 -6.87 -5.89 12.01
C LYS A 82 -5.88 -4.80 11.62
N SER A 83 -5.13 -5.02 10.55
CA SER A 83 -4.21 -4.03 9.98
C SER A 83 -4.17 -4.15 8.46
N CYS A 84 -3.99 -3.03 7.77
CA CYS A 84 -3.56 -3.04 6.37
C CYS A 84 -2.44 -2.01 6.21
N VAL A 85 -1.46 -2.35 5.39
CA VAL A 85 -0.37 -1.45 5.01
C VAL A 85 -0.38 -1.28 3.50
N ALA A 86 -0.12 -0.07 3.03
CA ALA A 86 0.14 0.22 1.64
C ALA A 86 1.64 0.48 1.44
N LEU A 87 2.18 0.01 0.33
CA LEU A 87 3.56 0.20 -0.09
C LEU A 87 3.60 0.71 -1.53
N ALA A 88 4.69 1.36 -1.90
CA ALA A 88 4.80 2.05 -3.19
C ALA A 88 4.96 1.07 -4.35
N THR A 89 5.61 -0.08 -4.11
CA THR A 89 5.85 -1.09 -5.15
C THR A 89 5.39 -2.48 -4.72
N ARG A 90 5.05 -3.32 -5.71
CA ARG A 90 4.72 -4.73 -5.50
C ARG A 90 5.87 -5.48 -4.85
N ALA A 91 7.09 -5.27 -5.31
CA ALA A 91 8.27 -5.94 -4.79
C ALA A 91 8.48 -5.65 -3.30
N GLU A 92 8.34 -4.39 -2.87
CA GLU A 92 8.41 -4.03 -1.45
C GLU A 92 7.31 -4.71 -0.64
N ALA A 93 6.08 -4.75 -1.16
CA ALA A 93 4.96 -5.41 -0.49
C ALA A 93 5.13 -6.92 -0.36
N ASP A 94 5.63 -7.58 -1.40
CA ASP A 94 5.89 -9.02 -1.37
C ASP A 94 7.03 -9.35 -0.39
N VAL A 95 8.11 -8.56 -0.39
CA VAL A 95 9.20 -8.70 0.60
C VAL A 95 8.69 -8.48 2.02
N PHE A 96 7.96 -7.39 2.26
CA PHE A 96 7.40 -7.08 3.58
C PHE A 96 6.51 -8.23 4.08
N ARG A 97 5.67 -8.79 3.19
CA ARG A 97 4.81 -9.92 3.53
C ARG A 97 5.61 -11.16 3.94
N GLU A 98 6.64 -11.52 3.19
CA GLU A 98 7.47 -12.67 3.53
C GLU A 98 8.29 -12.45 4.80
N GLU A 99 8.75 -11.22 5.06
CA GLU A 99 9.38 -10.87 6.34
C GLU A 99 8.41 -11.04 7.52
N GLN A 100 7.18 -10.55 7.39
CA GLN A 100 6.14 -10.75 8.41
C GLN A 100 5.88 -12.25 8.65
N ARG A 101 5.72 -13.04 7.57
CA ARG A 101 5.55 -14.50 7.67
C ARG A 101 6.72 -15.15 8.41
N ALA A 102 7.95 -14.81 8.01
CA ALA A 102 9.15 -15.37 8.61
C ALA A 102 9.27 -15.03 10.10
N LEU A 103 8.85 -13.83 10.52
CA LEU A 103 8.82 -13.44 11.94
C LEU A 103 7.85 -14.29 12.75
N TRP A 104 6.64 -14.54 12.24
CA TRP A 104 5.65 -15.37 12.93
C TRP A 104 6.02 -16.85 12.95
N ASP A 105 6.77 -17.33 11.95
CA ASP A 105 7.23 -18.72 11.90
C ASP A 105 8.39 -19.02 12.85
N LYS A 106 9.03 -18.00 13.44
CA LYS A 106 10.09 -18.18 14.43
C LYS A 106 9.63 -18.98 15.64
N ARG A 107 10.60 -19.61 16.31
CA ARG A 107 10.42 -20.30 17.59
C ARG A 107 11.22 -19.60 18.67
N MET A 108 10.59 -19.41 19.82
CA MET A 108 11.23 -18.92 21.05
C MET A 108 11.13 -20.03 22.10
N TYR A 109 12.25 -20.45 22.66
CA TYR A 109 12.30 -21.55 23.64
C TYR A 109 11.52 -22.80 23.19
N PHE A 110 11.69 -23.21 21.93
CA PHE A 110 11.01 -24.33 21.27
C PHE A 110 9.49 -24.16 21.02
N ILE A 111 8.89 -23.02 21.40
CA ILE A 111 7.48 -22.71 21.15
C ILE A 111 7.37 -21.83 19.91
N LYS A 112 6.44 -22.16 19.00
CA LYS A 112 6.16 -21.34 17.81
C LYS A 112 5.53 -20.02 18.21
N VAL A 113 5.99 -18.91 17.63
CA VAL A 113 5.45 -17.57 17.93
C VAL A 113 4.03 -17.43 17.37
N GLY A 114 3.82 -17.78 16.11
CA GLY A 114 2.50 -17.73 15.48
C GLY A 114 2.30 -18.76 14.36
N ASN A 115 1.05 -19.03 14.04
CA ASN A 115 0.64 -19.73 12.83
C ASN A 115 0.21 -18.70 11.78
N TRP A 116 0.89 -18.70 10.64
CA TRP A 116 0.54 -17.89 9.49
C TRP A 116 -0.43 -18.65 8.59
N HIS A 117 -1.53 -17.99 8.23
CA HIS A 117 -2.58 -18.50 7.36
C HIS A 117 -2.71 -17.60 6.13
N ASP A 118 -2.54 -18.18 4.95
CA ASP A 118 -2.78 -17.47 3.70
C ASP A 118 -4.28 -17.47 3.39
N VAL A 119 -4.85 -16.29 3.20
CA VAL A 119 -6.26 -16.11 2.89
C VAL A 119 -6.39 -15.57 1.48
N ALA A 120 -7.01 -16.36 0.60
CA ALA A 120 -7.28 -15.97 -0.78
C ALA A 120 -8.39 -14.90 -0.84
N TRP A 121 -8.02 -13.66 -0.53
CA TRP A 121 -8.92 -12.52 -0.47
C TRP A 121 -8.33 -11.30 -1.17
N THR A 122 -9.20 -10.60 -1.89
CA THR A 122 -8.97 -9.25 -2.40
C THR A 122 -10.25 -8.43 -2.20
N PRO A 123 -10.17 -7.11 -1.98
CA PRO A 123 -11.37 -6.30 -1.85
C PRO A 123 -12.20 -6.32 -3.13
N SER A 124 -13.50 -6.11 -2.99
CA SER A 124 -14.35 -5.85 -4.16
C SER A 124 -14.01 -4.49 -4.77
N PRO A 125 -14.14 -4.32 -6.10
CA PRO A 125 -13.88 -3.05 -6.78
C PRO A 125 -14.72 -1.89 -6.23
#